data_AF-A0A1M3M0C2-F1
#
_entry.id   AF-A0A1M3M0C2-F1
#
_cell.length_a   1.000
_cell.length_b   1.000
_cell.length_c   1.000
_cell.angle_alpha   90.00
_cell.angle_beta   90.00
_cell.angle_gamma   90.00
#
_symmetry.space_group_name_H-M   'P 1'
#
loop_
_entity.id
_entity.type
_entity.pdbx_description
1 polymer ?
#
loop_
_entity_poly.entity_id
_entity_poly.type
_entity_poly.pdbx_seq_one_letter_code
_entity_poly.pdbx_strand_id
1 'polypeptide(L)'
;MPTFIPAQPRLSAIVRADASGELTISGTSRALIATDTARIRAGIIARCAAIGRQVGRPVRLTVADVDGTYQLGIHPDAFVQILNPDGTVDDAPESAQRIIGDSPCRHCSTPQSLRNNYCTLCGVKSPHDVEAGPASLRERDYQ
;
A
#
# COMPACT_ATOMS: atom_id res chain seq x y z
N MET A 1 -7.00 17.68 17.82
CA MET A 1 -7.37 16.55 18.70
C MET A 1 -6.95 15.27 17.99
N PRO A 2 -6.06 14.47 18.57
CA PRO A 2 -5.50 13.30 17.87
C PRO A 2 -6.63 12.40 17.34
N THR A 3 -6.52 11.99 16.08
CA THR A 3 -7.57 11.22 15.41
C THR A 3 -7.29 9.73 15.61
N PHE A 4 -8.23 8.99 16.21
CA PHE A 4 -8.11 7.54 16.35
C PHE A 4 -8.40 6.82 15.02
N ILE A 5 -7.49 5.95 14.59
CA ILE A 5 -7.68 5.11 13.40
C ILE A 5 -8.00 3.68 13.83
N PRO A 6 -9.23 3.18 13.62
CA PRO A 6 -9.60 1.84 14.06
C PRO A 6 -8.78 0.74 13.38
N ALA A 7 -8.52 -0.35 14.11
CA ALA A 7 -7.76 -1.50 13.61
C ALA A 7 -8.54 -2.41 12.66
N GLN A 8 -9.68 -1.95 12.13
CA GLN A 8 -10.57 -2.69 11.22
C GLN A 8 -10.71 -1.97 9.87
N PRO A 9 -10.56 -2.67 8.74
CA PRO A 9 -10.18 -4.08 8.62
C PRO A 9 -8.75 -4.33 9.15
N ARG A 10 -8.48 -5.56 9.60
CA ARG A 10 -7.13 -5.92 10.07
C ARG A 10 -6.20 -6.04 8.87
N LEU A 11 -5.23 -5.12 8.76
CA LEU A 11 -4.23 -5.12 7.69
C LEU A 11 -2.83 -5.32 8.30
N SER A 12 -2.10 -6.30 7.78
CA SER A 12 -0.69 -6.50 8.11
C SER A 12 0.10 -6.81 6.85
N ALA A 13 1.33 -6.30 6.77
CA ALA A 13 2.22 -6.57 5.66
C ALA A 13 3.62 -6.97 6.15
N ILE A 14 4.30 -7.78 5.34
CA ILE A 14 5.70 -8.13 5.48
C ILE A 14 6.41 -7.71 4.20
N VAL A 15 7.48 -6.92 4.32
CA VAL A 15 8.36 -6.53 3.22
C VAL A 15 9.72 -7.16 3.49
N ARG A 16 10.21 -7.93 2.53
CA ARG A 16 11.53 -8.59 2.60
C ARG A 16 12.54 -7.87 1.72
N ALA A 17 13.82 -8.06 2.01
CA ALA A 17 14.93 -7.40 1.31
C ALA A 17 15.06 -7.84 -0.16
N ASP A 18 14.52 -9.01 -0.51
CA ASP A 18 14.52 -9.57 -1.87
C ASP A 18 13.39 -9.03 -2.76
N ALA A 19 12.73 -7.95 -2.35
CA ALA A 19 11.55 -7.39 -3.03
C ALA A 19 10.39 -8.39 -3.18
N SER A 20 10.28 -9.34 -2.25
CA SER A 20 9.08 -10.14 -2.00
C SER A 20 8.38 -9.69 -0.72
N GLY A 21 7.12 -10.09 -0.57
CA GLY A 21 6.35 -9.73 0.59
C GLY A 21 5.04 -10.45 0.70
N GLU A 22 4.27 -10.05 1.68
CA GLU A 22 2.94 -10.57 1.92
C GLU A 22 2.06 -9.46 2.48
N LEU A 23 0.83 -9.37 2.00
CA LEU A 23 -0.21 -8.49 2.54
C LEU A 23 -1.38 -9.33 3.00
N THR A 24 -1.62 -9.36 4.30
CA THR A 24 -2.76 -10.03 4.90
C THR A 24 -3.90 -9.04 5.09
N ILE A 25 -5.06 -9.33 4.51
CA ILE A 25 -6.27 -8.51 4.62
C ILE A 25 -7.35 -9.32 5.33
N SER A 26 -7.72 -8.92 6.55
CA SER A 26 -8.73 -9.61 7.37
C SER A 26 -8.49 -11.13 7.46
N GLY A 27 -7.22 -11.52 7.65
CA GLY A 27 -6.79 -12.93 7.70
C GLY A 27 -6.50 -13.59 6.35
N THR A 28 -6.80 -12.93 5.22
CA THR A 28 -6.51 -13.49 3.90
C THR A 28 -5.11 -13.13 3.41
N SER A 29 -4.30 -14.17 3.34
CA SER A 29 -3.04 -14.37 2.62
C SER A 29 -2.89 -13.77 1.21
N ARG A 30 -2.05 -12.76 0.94
CA ARG A 30 -1.70 -12.38 -0.46
C ARG A 30 -0.20 -12.20 -0.63
N ALA A 31 0.41 -13.03 -1.46
CA ALA A 31 1.83 -12.90 -1.81
C ALA A 31 2.06 -11.67 -2.69
N LEU A 32 3.12 -10.93 -2.41
CA LEU A 32 3.53 -9.75 -3.15
C LEU A 32 4.91 -9.96 -3.77
N ILE A 33 5.10 -9.44 -4.98
CA ILE A 33 6.41 -9.43 -5.65
C ILE A 33 6.57 -8.17 -6.48
N ALA A 34 7.74 -7.56 -6.41
CA ALA A 34 8.09 -6.42 -7.26
C ALA A 34 9.57 -6.44 -7.65
N THR A 35 9.99 -5.43 -8.42
CA THR A 35 11.38 -5.23 -8.85
C THR A 35 12.30 -4.79 -7.73
N ASP A 36 11.75 -4.11 -6.73
CA ASP A 36 12.49 -3.52 -5.61
C ASP A 36 11.56 -3.29 -4.41
N THR A 37 12.14 -3.03 -3.24
CA THR A 37 11.39 -2.83 -1.99
C THR A 37 10.54 -1.56 -2.03
N ALA A 38 10.99 -0.50 -2.71
CA ALA A 38 10.21 0.73 -2.86
C ALA A 38 8.90 0.47 -3.62
N ARG A 39 8.95 -0.38 -4.66
CA ARG A 39 7.78 -0.76 -5.45
C ARG A 39 6.80 -1.64 -4.68
N ILE A 40 7.29 -2.54 -3.82
CA ILE A 40 6.43 -3.28 -2.87
C ILE A 40 5.74 -2.32 -1.90
N ARG A 41 6.49 -1.43 -1.24
CA ARG A 41 5.94 -0.45 -0.28
C ARG A 41 4.85 0.40 -0.93
N ALA A 42 5.12 0.91 -2.13
CA ALA A 42 4.15 1.65 -2.95
C ALA A 42 2.88 0.84 -3.24
N GLY A 43 3.02 -0.43 -3.65
CA GLY A 43 1.89 -1.30 -3.93
C GLY A 43 1.02 -1.60 -2.70
N ILE A 44 1.65 -1.84 -1.55
CA ILE A 44 0.96 -2.02 -0.26
C ILE A 44 0.16 -0.75 0.09
N ILE A 45 0.79 0.42 0.05
CA ILE A 45 0.13 1.70 0.35
C ILE A 45 -1.06 1.94 -0.57
N ALA A 46 -0.89 1.78 -1.89
CA ALA A 46 -1.96 1.95 -2.86
C ALA A 46 -3.13 0.99 -2.61
N ARG A 47 -2.84 -0.27 -2.25
CA ARG A 47 -3.86 -1.26 -1.92
C ARG A 47 -4.61 -0.90 -0.63
N CYS A 48 -3.90 -0.52 0.42
CA CYS A 48 -4.51 -0.07 1.67
C CYS A 48 -5.35 1.20 1.48
N ALA A 49 -4.88 2.16 0.68
CA ALA A 49 -5.64 3.35 0.35
C ALA A 49 -6.93 3.02 -0.43
N ALA A 50 -6.87 2.07 -1.36
CA ALA A 50 -8.06 1.59 -2.07
C ALA A 50 -9.09 0.96 -1.11
N ILE A 51 -8.64 0.20 -0.11
CA ILE A 51 -9.50 -0.33 0.96
C ILE A 51 -10.07 0.83 1.79
N GLY A 52 -9.25 1.81 2.16
CA GLY A 52 -9.68 3.03 2.86
C GLY A 52 -10.78 3.79 2.11
N ARG A 53 -10.68 3.89 0.78
CA ARG A 53 -11.74 4.45 -0.08
C ARG A 53 -13.03 3.63 -0.01
N GLN A 54 -12.93 2.30 -0.04
CA GLN A 54 -14.10 1.41 0.05
C GLN A 54 -14.82 1.53 1.40
N VAL A 55 -14.08 1.69 2.50
CA VAL A 55 -14.66 1.85 3.85
C VAL A 55 -14.97 3.30 4.22
N GLY A 56 -14.59 4.27 3.38
CA GLY A 56 -14.83 5.70 3.58
C GLY A 56 -14.00 6.36 4.68
N ARG A 57 -12.87 5.76 5.10
CA ARG A 57 -12.05 6.27 6.21
C ARG A 57 -10.60 5.78 6.14
N PRO A 58 -9.66 6.38 6.90
CA PRO A 58 -8.31 5.85 7.04
C PRO A 58 -8.31 4.44 7.65
N VAL A 59 -7.34 3.64 7.24
CA VAL A 59 -7.15 2.26 7.72
C VAL A 59 -5.80 2.11 8.42
N ARG A 60 -5.77 1.24 9.43
CA ARG A 60 -4.54 0.90 10.15
C ARG A 60 -3.82 -0.25 9.45
N LEU A 61 -2.54 -0.06 9.16
CA LEU A 61 -1.62 -1.07 8.62
C LEU A 61 -0.51 -1.33 9.64
N THR A 62 -0.24 -2.59 9.95
CA THR A 62 1.02 -2.99 10.60
C THR A 62 1.97 -3.50 9.53
N VAL A 63 3.14 -2.91 9.38
CA VAL A 63 4.14 -3.36 8.40
C VAL A 63 5.41 -3.77 9.12
N ALA A 64 5.85 -5.01 8.89
CA ALA A 64 7.20 -5.46 9.21
C ALA A 64 8.05 -5.27 7.95
N ASP A 65 8.94 -4.29 7.99
CA ASP A 65 9.89 -3.97 6.92
C ASP A 65 11.31 -4.38 7.33
N VAL A 66 12.26 -4.31 6.40
CA VAL A 66 13.67 -4.63 6.65
C VAL A 66 14.29 -3.74 7.73
N ASP A 67 13.77 -2.51 7.84
CA ASP A 67 14.27 -1.47 8.74
C ASP A 67 13.58 -1.50 10.12
N GLY A 68 12.49 -2.25 10.28
CA GLY A 68 11.73 -2.33 11.52
C GLY A 68 10.23 -2.57 11.33
N THR A 69 9.48 -2.54 12.44
CA THR A 69 8.02 -2.68 12.42
C THR A 69 7.34 -1.35 12.68
N TYR A 70 6.36 -0.99 11.85
CA TYR A 70 5.65 0.28 11.91
C TYR A 70 4.13 0.07 11.96
N GLN A 71 3.45 0.92 12.72
CA GLN A 71 2.00 1.08 12.67
C GLN A 71 1.69 2.34 11.85
N LEU A 72 0.97 2.19 10.75
CA LEU A 72 0.70 3.24 9.78
C LEU A 72 -0.79 3.48 9.58
N GLY A 73 -1.15 4.74 9.38
CA GLY A 73 -2.47 5.23 9.10
C GLY A 73 -2.51 5.60 7.63
N ILE A 74 -3.20 4.78 6.84
CA ILE A 74 -3.28 4.96 5.38
C ILE A 74 -4.62 5.60 5.06
N HIS A 75 -4.58 6.82 4.56
CA HIS A 75 -5.76 7.59 4.20
C HIS A 75 -6.31 7.17 2.82
N PRO A 76 -7.60 7.44 2.54
CA PRO A 76 -8.20 7.17 1.23
C PRO A 76 -7.55 7.94 0.06
N ASP A 77 -6.72 8.94 0.30
CA ASP A 77 -5.95 9.66 -0.73
C ASP A 77 -4.51 9.12 -0.91
N ALA A 78 -4.19 8.01 -0.22
CA ALA A 78 -2.87 7.40 -0.10
C ALA A 78 -1.84 8.20 0.73
N PHE A 79 -2.30 9.17 1.53
CA PHE A 79 -1.45 9.82 2.52
C PHE A 79 -1.14 8.84 3.66
N VAL A 80 0.10 8.86 4.15
CA VAL A 80 0.60 7.94 5.17
C VAL A 80 1.01 8.73 6.40
N GLN A 81 0.52 8.31 7.56
CA GLN A 81 0.96 8.82 8.85
C GLN A 81 1.46 7.66 9.72
N ILE A 82 2.47 7.92 10.54
CA ILE A 82 2.88 6.99 11.59
C ILE A 82 1.86 7.12 12.73
N LEU A 83 1.42 5.99 13.28
CA LEU A 83 0.54 5.97 14.45
C LEU A 83 1.36 6.09 15.73
N ASN A 84 0.77 6.79 16.68
CA ASN A 84 1.14 6.72 18.08
C ASN A 84 0.85 5.30 18.64
N PRO A 85 1.47 4.89 19.75
CA PRO A 85 1.25 3.58 20.36
C PRO A 85 -0.22 3.29 20.75
N ASP A 86 -0.99 4.33 21.06
CA ASP A 86 -2.43 4.26 21.34
C ASP A 86 -3.29 4.11 20.07
N GLY A 87 -2.65 4.19 18.90
CA GLY A 87 -3.28 4.06 17.60
C GLY A 87 -3.98 5.32 17.09
N THR A 88 -3.64 6.47 17.67
CA THR A 88 -4.00 7.78 17.14
C THR A 88 -2.97 8.25 16.13
N VAL A 89 -3.35 9.23 15.32
CA VAL A 89 -2.43 10.07 14.57
C VAL A 89 -2.54 11.50 15.07
N ASP A 90 -1.41 12.19 15.14
CA ASP A 90 -1.42 13.62 15.37
C ASP A 90 -2.12 14.31 14.20
N ASP A 91 -2.91 15.33 14.52
CA ASP A 91 -3.46 16.19 13.47
C ASP A 91 -2.29 16.85 12.75
N ALA A 92 -2.09 16.46 11.48
CA ALA A 92 -1.28 17.26 10.59
C ALA A 92 -2.00 18.62 10.46
N PRO A 93 -1.31 19.76 10.65
CA PRO A 93 -1.95 21.05 10.45
C PRO A 93 -2.55 21.11 9.04
N GLU A 94 -3.65 21.83 8.87
CA GLU A 94 -4.36 21.87 7.57
C GLU A 94 -3.46 22.35 6.43
N SER A 95 -2.43 23.13 6.76
CA SER A 95 -1.36 23.61 5.87
C SER A 95 -0.23 22.61 5.62
N ALA A 96 -0.15 21.49 6.35
CA ALA A 96 0.83 20.45 6.09
C ALA A 96 0.51 19.77 4.76
N GLN A 97 1.47 19.84 3.85
CA GLN A 97 1.34 19.21 2.55
C GLN A 97 1.24 17.69 2.74
N ARG A 98 0.12 17.10 2.32
CA ARG A 98 -0.03 15.64 2.23
C ARG A 98 0.80 15.12 1.08
N ILE A 99 2.04 14.73 1.37
CA ILE A 99 2.94 14.16 0.38
C ILE A 99 2.43 12.78 0.01
N ILE A 100 1.95 12.63 -1.22
CA ILE A 100 1.56 11.35 -1.80
C ILE A 100 2.72 10.90 -2.68
N GLY A 101 3.22 9.69 -2.44
CA GLY A 101 4.25 9.11 -3.29
C GLY A 101 3.76 8.83 -4.72
N ASP A 102 4.72 8.65 -5.62
CA ASP A 102 4.50 8.16 -6.97
C ASP A 102 5.17 6.79 -7.13
N SER A 103 4.63 5.96 -8.02
CA SER A 103 5.27 4.71 -8.45
C SER A 103 4.95 4.40 -9.91
N PRO A 104 5.79 3.63 -10.62
CA PRO A 104 5.53 3.30 -12.02
C PRO A 104 4.32 2.38 -12.16
N CYS A 105 3.50 2.68 -13.16
CA CYS A 105 2.39 1.81 -13.57
C CYS A 105 2.91 0.40 -13.92
N ARG A 106 2.27 -0.65 -13.40
CA ARG A 106 2.67 -2.04 -13.66
C ARG A 106 2.56 -2.48 -15.13
N HIS A 107 1.86 -1.70 -15.97
CA HIS A 107 1.62 -2.04 -17.37
C HIS A 107 2.48 -1.22 -18.34
N CYS A 108 2.47 0.11 -18.21
CA CYS A 108 3.18 1.00 -19.13
C CYS A 108 4.39 1.73 -18.49
N SER A 109 4.70 1.44 -17.22
CA SER A 109 5.80 2.01 -16.43
C SER A 109 5.79 3.54 -16.24
N THR A 110 4.80 4.25 -16.77
CA THR A 110 4.62 5.68 -16.55
C THR A 110 4.47 5.97 -15.06
N PRO A 111 5.16 6.99 -14.50
CA PRO A 111 4.94 7.42 -13.13
C PRO A 111 3.47 7.76 -12.88
N GLN A 112 2.93 7.25 -11.78
CA GLN A 112 1.54 7.47 -11.38
C GLN A 112 1.51 7.76 -9.88
N SER A 113 0.66 8.70 -9.48
CA SER A 113 0.42 8.94 -8.06
C SER A 113 -0.28 7.75 -7.42
N LEU A 114 0.08 7.44 -6.16
CA LEU A 114 -0.53 6.34 -5.40
C LEU A 114 -2.03 6.55 -5.14
N ARG A 115 -2.54 7.78 -5.32
CA ARG A 115 -3.98 8.06 -5.28
C ARG A 115 -4.74 7.53 -6.49
N ASN A 116 -4.07 7.30 -7.61
CA ASN A 116 -4.71 6.94 -8.86
C ASN A 116 -5.17 5.47 -8.81
N ASN A 117 -6.47 5.24 -8.95
CA ASN A 117 -7.04 3.90 -9.10
C ASN A 117 -6.95 3.36 -10.54
N TYR A 118 -6.58 4.23 -11.50
CA TYR A 118 -6.39 3.92 -12.91
C TYR A 118 -5.14 4.64 -13.40
N CYS A 119 -4.35 4.03 -14.29
CA CYS A 119 -3.27 4.76 -14.95
C CYS A 119 -3.85 5.86 -15.85
N THR A 120 -3.35 7.09 -15.71
CA THR A 120 -3.77 8.23 -16.53
C THR A 120 -3.36 8.13 -17.99
N LEU A 121 -2.40 7.25 -18.32
CA LEU A 121 -1.94 7.02 -19.69
C LEU A 121 -2.60 5.80 -20.34
N CYS A 122 -2.39 4.60 -19.77
CA CYS A 122 -2.86 3.36 -20.39
C CYS A 122 -4.23 2.85 -19.87
N GLY A 123 -4.84 3.53 -18.89
CA GLY A 123 -6.15 3.17 -18.35
C GLY A 123 -6.20 1.91 -17.46
N VAL A 124 -5.08 1.22 -17.24
CA VAL A 124 -5.07 0.00 -16.41
C VAL A 124 -5.56 0.28 -14.99
N LYS A 125 -6.49 -0.56 -14.48
CA LYS A 125 -6.98 -0.47 -13.10
C LYS A 125 -5.89 -0.87 -12.11
N SER A 126 -5.85 -0.25 -10.93
CA SER A 126 -4.90 -0.54 -9.85
C SER A 126 -3.44 -0.47 -10.34
N PRO A 127 -2.97 0.64 -10.93
CA PRO A 127 -1.67 0.73 -11.60
C PRO A 127 -0.49 0.29 -10.73
N HIS A 128 -0.64 0.37 -9.41
CA HIS A 128 0.39 0.05 -8.42
C HIS A 128 0.33 -1.38 -7.88
N ASP A 129 -0.59 -2.22 -8.35
CA ASP A 129 -0.75 -3.59 -7.86
C ASP A 129 0.53 -4.41 -8.02
N VAL A 130 0.89 -5.15 -6.97
CA VAL A 130 2.08 -6.01 -6.85
C VAL A 130 1.72 -7.38 -6.30
N GLU A 131 0.42 -7.71 -6.22
CA GLU A 131 -0.02 -9.06 -5.89
C GLU A 131 0.56 -10.03 -6.92
N ALA A 132 1.27 -11.05 -6.44
CA ALA A 132 1.79 -12.09 -7.31
C ALA A 132 0.60 -12.75 -8.01
N GLY A 133 0.60 -12.75 -9.34
CA GLY A 133 -0.39 -13.48 -10.11
C GLY A 133 -0.42 -14.96 -9.71
N PRO A 134 -1.51 -15.69 -10.03
CA PRO A 134 -1.58 -17.12 -9.74
C PRO A 134 -0.36 -17.83 -10.32
N ALA A 135 0.20 -18.77 -9.57
CA ALA A 135 1.43 -19.49 -9.94
C ALA A 135 1.37 -20.11 -11.35
N SER A 136 0.16 -20.37 -11.88
CA SER A 136 -0.10 -20.86 -13.24
C SER A 136 0.33 -19.91 -14.38
N LEU A 137 0.76 -18.68 -14.09
CA LEU A 137 1.37 -17.78 -15.07
C LEU A 137 2.91 -17.76 -15.02
N ARG A 138 3.53 -18.42 -14.03
CA ARG A 138 4.99 -18.46 -13.86
C ARG A 138 5.70 -19.48 -14.76
N GLU A 139 4.96 -20.37 -15.42
CA GLU A 139 5.51 -21.45 -16.26
C GLU A 139 5.73 -21.05 -17.73
N ARG A 140 5.41 -19.81 -18.14
CA ARG A 140 5.51 -19.37 -19.54
C ARG A 140 6.70 -18.47 -19.88
N ASP A 141 7.63 -18.25 -18.95
CA ASP A 141 8.83 -17.44 -19.18
C ASP A 141 10.14 -18.26 -19.15
N TYR A 142 10.04 -19.60 -19.22
CA TYR A 142 11.19 -20.51 -19.40
C TYR A 142 10.95 -21.52 -20.53
N GLN A 143 10.58 -21.04 -21.73
CA GLN A 143 10.72 -21.78 -22.98
C GLN A 143 11.29 -20.88 -24.06
#